data_AF-A0A535KMJ2-F1
#
_entry.id   AF-A0A535KMJ2-F1
#
_cell.length_a   1.000
_cell.length_b   1.000
_cell.length_c   1.000
_cell.angle_alpha   90.00
_cell.angle_beta   90.00
_cell.angle_gamma   90.00
#
_symmetry.space_group_name_H-M   'P 1'
#
loop_
_entity.id
_entity.type
_entity.pdbx_description
1 polymer ?
#
loop_
_entity_poly.entity_id
_entity_poly.type
_entity_poly.pdbx_seq_one_letter_code
_entity_poly.pdbx_strand_id
1 'polypeptide(L)'
;MDDEIFEAWRERVRSGDETATIINLYELEARSRGLGPEQLPNEERVRLALRALEARVPGFEVAPDSDRGIEPIVLVAYDPAWPARFKSWKDRLLALIAPPPRRIDHVGSTAVPGLTAKPVIDIQVSVDDIRNESTYVPAIESLGVQLRSRDDDHRFFRPFAGRPRHVHIHVCNAGSEWERRHPLFVAYLRADAVAREGYMEAKQSALARWAYDRIAYTESKDEVIRNLMARAESWARLKGWSL
;
A
#
# COMPACT_ATOMS: atom_id res chain seq x y z
N MET A 1 -25.10 -1.95 7.22
CA MET A 1 -24.19 -2.02 8.37
C MET A 1 -24.98 -1.70 9.60
N ASP A 2 -24.97 -2.66 10.51
CA ASP A 2 -25.41 -2.43 11.87
C ASP A 2 -24.34 -1.54 12.55
N ASP A 3 -24.72 -0.35 12.99
CA ASP A 3 -23.77 0.57 13.63
C ASP A 3 -23.21 -0.04 14.92
N GLU A 4 -23.93 -0.96 15.57
CA GLU A 4 -23.43 -1.67 16.76
C GLU A 4 -22.22 -2.57 16.43
N ILE A 5 -22.27 -3.30 15.30
CA ILE A 5 -21.16 -4.15 14.85
C ILE A 5 -19.90 -3.31 14.62
N PHE A 6 -20.07 -2.16 13.98
CA PHE A 6 -18.95 -1.30 13.66
C PHE A 6 -18.34 -0.67 14.91
N GLU A 7 -19.15 -0.17 15.85
CA GLU A 7 -18.63 0.41 17.09
C GLU A 7 -17.92 -0.63 17.96
N ALA A 8 -18.46 -1.85 18.06
CA ALA A 8 -17.78 -2.94 18.77
C ALA A 8 -16.43 -3.31 18.13
N TRP A 9 -16.37 -3.35 16.79
CA TRP A 9 -15.11 -3.55 16.07
C TRP A 9 -14.14 -2.37 16.30
N ARG A 10 -14.63 -1.13 16.30
CA ARG A 10 -13.82 0.08 16.53
C ARG A 10 -13.24 0.11 17.95
N GLU A 11 -13.96 -0.34 18.96
CA GLU A 11 -13.44 -0.47 20.33
C GLU A 11 -12.26 -1.44 20.40
N ARG A 12 -12.33 -2.57 19.71
CA ARG A 12 -11.22 -3.53 19.61
C ARG A 12 -9.99 -2.93 18.95
N VAL A 13 -10.18 -2.16 17.88
CA VAL A 13 -9.10 -1.37 17.25
C VAL A 13 -8.45 -0.43 18.28
N ARG A 14 -9.26 0.32 19.03
CA ARG A 14 -8.75 1.26 20.05
C ARG A 14 -8.01 0.57 21.19
N SER A 15 -8.36 -0.68 21.52
CA SER A 15 -7.63 -1.46 22.52
C SER A 15 -6.35 -2.10 21.99
N GLY A 16 -6.01 -1.92 20.71
CA GLY A 16 -4.82 -2.52 20.09
C GLY A 16 -4.97 -3.99 19.73
N ASP A 17 -6.20 -4.48 19.53
CA ASP A 17 -6.44 -5.85 19.09
C ASP A 17 -5.99 -6.03 17.62
N GLU A 18 -4.87 -6.73 17.41
CA GLU A 18 -4.32 -7.00 16.08
C GLU A 18 -5.24 -7.85 15.19
N THR A 19 -6.23 -8.53 15.77
CA THR A 19 -7.22 -9.32 15.04
C THR A 19 -8.40 -8.50 14.53
N ALA A 20 -8.53 -7.23 14.95
CA ALA A 20 -9.56 -6.30 14.48
C ALA A 20 -9.19 -5.71 13.09
N THR A 21 -9.04 -6.59 12.11
CA THR A 21 -8.71 -6.27 10.71
C THR A 21 -9.95 -5.82 9.94
N ILE A 22 -9.77 -5.26 8.74
CA ILE A 22 -10.87 -4.95 7.81
C ILE A 22 -11.57 -6.25 7.38
N ILE A 23 -10.82 -7.32 7.13
CA ILE A 23 -11.38 -8.65 6.85
C ILE A 23 -12.22 -9.14 8.03
N ASN A 24 -11.77 -8.92 9.27
CA ASN A 24 -12.57 -9.26 10.45
C ASN A 24 -13.86 -8.45 10.53
N LEU A 25 -13.84 -7.16 10.18
CA LEU A 25 -15.08 -6.36 10.07
C LEU A 25 -16.03 -6.96 9.02
N TYR A 26 -15.52 -7.42 7.88
CA TYR A 26 -16.34 -8.10 6.87
C TYR A 26 -16.94 -9.39 7.42
N GLU A 27 -16.18 -10.16 8.19
CA GLU A 27 -16.66 -11.39 8.82
C GLU A 27 -17.78 -11.12 9.83
N LEU A 28 -17.66 -10.08 10.64
CA LEU A 28 -18.70 -9.68 11.59
C LEU A 28 -20.00 -9.25 10.89
N GLU A 29 -19.89 -8.39 9.87
CA GLU A 29 -21.06 -7.93 9.10
C GLU A 29 -21.69 -9.07 8.28
N ALA A 30 -20.89 -9.97 7.71
CA ALA A 30 -21.42 -11.10 6.96
C ALA A 30 -22.12 -12.12 7.87
N ARG A 31 -21.54 -12.39 9.05
CA ARG A 31 -22.10 -13.35 10.02
C ARG A 31 -23.47 -12.94 10.52
N SER A 32 -23.73 -11.64 10.72
CA SER A 32 -25.07 -11.16 11.14
C SER A 32 -26.17 -11.47 10.11
N ARG A 33 -25.79 -11.79 8.87
CA ARG A 33 -26.68 -12.16 7.76
C ARG A 33 -26.59 -13.63 7.36
N GLY A 34 -25.84 -14.46 8.10
CA GLY A 34 -25.60 -15.87 7.75
C GLY A 34 -24.75 -16.06 6.49
N LEU A 35 -23.90 -15.08 6.15
CA LEU A 35 -23.03 -15.08 4.97
C LEU A 35 -21.55 -15.25 5.35
N GLY A 36 -20.74 -15.72 4.41
CA GLY A 36 -19.28 -15.54 4.41
C GLY A 36 -18.89 -14.13 3.94
N PRO A 37 -17.73 -13.59 4.37
CA PRO A 37 -17.32 -12.22 4.05
C PRO A 37 -17.11 -11.99 2.55
N GLU A 38 -16.80 -13.03 1.77
CA GLU A 38 -16.66 -12.98 0.32
C GLU A 38 -18.00 -12.75 -0.39
N GLN A 39 -19.12 -13.09 0.28
CA GLN A 39 -20.48 -12.97 -0.25
C GLN A 39 -21.09 -11.59 -0.01
N LEU A 40 -20.47 -10.74 0.82
CA LEU A 40 -20.88 -9.33 0.92
C LEU A 40 -20.68 -8.63 -0.44
N PRO A 41 -21.63 -7.77 -0.87
CA PRO A 41 -21.44 -6.96 -2.06
C PRO A 41 -20.12 -6.19 -2.00
N ASN A 42 -19.39 -6.14 -3.11
CA ASN A 42 -18.07 -5.50 -3.14
C ASN A 42 -18.13 -4.02 -2.75
N GLU A 43 -19.15 -3.30 -3.21
CA GLU A 43 -19.39 -1.90 -2.85
C GLU A 43 -19.59 -1.70 -1.34
N GLU A 44 -20.25 -2.65 -0.68
CA GLU A 44 -20.41 -2.65 0.77
C GLU A 44 -19.08 -2.91 1.48
N ARG A 45 -18.29 -3.88 1.02
CA ARG A 45 -16.93 -4.12 1.54
C ARG A 45 -16.02 -2.90 1.38
N VAL A 46 -16.06 -2.23 0.24
CA VAL A 46 -15.30 -0.99 0.01
C VAL A 46 -15.71 0.09 1.00
N ARG A 47 -17.01 0.28 1.23
CA ARG A 47 -17.53 1.24 2.22
C ARG A 47 -17.07 0.92 3.64
N LEU A 48 -17.18 -0.35 4.03
CA LEU A 48 -16.72 -0.85 5.34
C LEU A 48 -15.22 -0.62 5.51
N ALA A 49 -14.42 -0.91 4.49
CA ALA A 49 -12.99 -0.69 4.51
C ALA A 49 -12.60 0.78 4.66
N LEU A 50 -13.26 1.69 3.95
CA LEU A 50 -12.98 3.12 4.07
C LEU A 50 -13.31 3.63 5.48
N ARG A 51 -14.48 3.27 6.02
CA ARG A 51 -14.87 3.58 7.42
C ARG A 51 -13.88 2.99 8.43
N ALA A 52 -13.37 1.79 8.16
CA ALA A 52 -12.37 1.13 8.99
C ALA A 52 -10.99 1.80 8.91
N LEU A 53 -10.56 2.27 7.74
CA LEU A 53 -9.30 3.00 7.58
C LEU A 53 -9.35 4.34 8.32
N GLU A 54 -10.44 5.09 8.22
CA GLU A 54 -10.66 6.33 9.00
C GLU A 54 -10.57 6.09 10.52
N ALA A 55 -11.03 4.92 10.99
CA ALA A 55 -10.97 4.56 12.41
C ALA A 55 -9.57 4.06 12.87
N ARG A 56 -8.77 3.50 11.96
CA ARG A 56 -7.48 2.84 12.28
C ARG A 56 -6.27 3.72 12.03
N VAL A 57 -6.35 4.62 11.07
CA VAL A 57 -5.21 5.37 10.55
C VAL A 57 -5.36 6.84 10.96
N PRO A 58 -4.52 7.34 11.89
CA PRO A 58 -4.56 8.74 12.31
C PRO A 58 -4.41 9.71 11.15
N GLY A 59 -5.28 10.72 11.10
CA GLY A 59 -5.28 11.74 10.04
C GLY A 59 -5.69 11.22 8.67
N PHE A 60 -6.30 10.02 8.59
CA PHE A 60 -6.65 9.43 7.29
C PHE A 60 -7.74 10.22 6.58
N GLU A 61 -7.41 10.67 5.38
CA GLU A 61 -8.31 11.40 4.49
C GLU A 61 -8.21 10.83 3.08
N VAL A 62 -9.33 10.79 2.37
CA VAL A 62 -9.39 10.37 0.96
C VAL A 62 -9.96 11.50 0.13
N ALA A 63 -9.35 11.77 -1.03
CA ALA A 63 -9.85 12.78 -1.95
C ALA A 63 -11.27 12.40 -2.45
N PRO A 64 -12.22 13.36 -2.52
CA PRO A 64 -13.52 13.12 -3.13
C PRO A 64 -13.39 12.62 -4.58
N ASP A 65 -14.36 11.81 -5.03
CA ASP A 65 -14.46 11.29 -6.42
C ASP A 65 -13.22 10.57 -6.94
N SER A 66 -12.34 10.17 -6.03
CA SER A 66 -11.08 9.52 -6.33
C SER A 66 -11.21 8.00 -6.48
N ASP A 67 -12.41 7.49 -6.23
CA ASP A 67 -12.75 6.08 -6.25
C ASP A 67 -12.74 5.51 -7.66
N ARG A 68 -12.49 4.22 -7.69
CA ARG A 68 -12.44 3.46 -8.93
C ARG A 68 -13.42 2.33 -8.77
N GLY A 69 -14.12 2.02 -9.86
CA GLY A 69 -14.95 0.82 -9.93
C GLY A 69 -14.14 -0.45 -9.67
N ILE A 70 -14.87 -1.55 -9.62
CA ILE A 70 -14.31 -2.87 -9.38
C ILE A 70 -13.41 -3.24 -10.57
N GLU A 71 -12.11 -3.26 -10.32
CA GLU A 71 -11.13 -3.73 -11.29
C GLU A 71 -10.45 -4.98 -10.72
N PRO A 72 -10.41 -6.10 -11.45
CA PRO A 72 -9.74 -7.29 -11.00
C PRO A 72 -8.25 -7.02 -10.74
N ILE A 73 -7.73 -7.71 -9.75
CA ILE A 73 -6.29 -7.74 -9.48
C ILE A 73 -5.69 -8.74 -10.46
N VAL A 74 -4.78 -8.26 -11.29
CA VAL A 74 -4.04 -9.11 -12.23
C VAL A 74 -2.58 -9.07 -11.83
N LEU A 75 -2.00 -10.26 -11.65
CA LEU A 75 -0.58 -10.44 -11.43
C LEU A 75 0.06 -10.90 -12.73
N VAL A 76 1.23 -10.34 -13.04
CA VAL A 76 2.03 -10.71 -14.22
C VAL A 76 3.43 -11.12 -13.78
N ALA A 77 4.07 -11.96 -14.60
CA ALA A 77 5.48 -12.29 -14.43
C ALA A 77 6.33 -11.01 -14.40
N TYR A 78 7.50 -11.10 -13.78
CA TYR A 78 8.42 -9.97 -13.70
C TYR A 78 8.76 -9.42 -15.09
N ASP A 79 8.57 -8.11 -15.28
CA ASP A 79 8.90 -7.41 -16.51
C ASP A 79 10.25 -6.70 -16.33
N PRO A 80 11.30 -7.06 -17.10
CA PRO A 80 12.61 -6.43 -17.00
C PRO A 80 12.61 -4.94 -17.42
N ALA A 81 11.52 -4.42 -17.99
CA ALA A 81 11.36 -3.00 -18.26
C ALA A 81 10.94 -2.18 -17.03
N TRP A 82 10.50 -2.80 -15.92
CA TRP A 82 10.07 -2.07 -14.72
C TRP A 82 11.13 -1.12 -14.14
N PRO A 83 12.42 -1.49 -14.01
CA PRO A 83 13.46 -0.56 -13.57
C PRO A 83 13.58 0.68 -14.47
N ALA A 84 13.46 0.52 -15.79
CA ALA A 84 13.50 1.64 -16.73
C ALA A 84 12.26 2.54 -16.60
N ARG A 85 11.07 1.96 -16.40
CA ARG A 85 9.84 2.72 -16.12
C ARG A 85 9.96 3.52 -14.82
N PHE A 86 10.49 2.91 -13.76
CA PHE A 86 10.80 3.62 -12.52
C PHE A 86 11.77 4.77 -12.75
N LYS A 87 12.88 4.54 -13.47
CA LYS A 87 13.86 5.60 -13.75
C LYS A 87 13.22 6.78 -14.46
N SER A 88 12.38 6.54 -15.47
CA SER A 88 11.64 7.58 -16.18
C SER A 88 10.70 8.39 -15.26
N TRP A 89 10.05 7.76 -14.28
CA TRP A 89 9.27 8.47 -13.26
C TRP A 89 10.16 9.27 -12.31
N LYS A 90 11.24 8.67 -11.82
CA LYS A 90 12.21 9.33 -10.92
C LYS A 90 12.79 10.59 -11.55
N ASP A 91 13.23 10.52 -12.82
CA ASP A 91 13.82 11.65 -13.52
C ASP A 91 12.81 12.82 -13.65
N ARG A 92 11.53 12.52 -13.94
CA ARG A 92 10.45 13.52 -13.99
C ARG A 92 10.13 14.13 -12.63
N LEU A 93 10.11 13.32 -11.57
CA LEU A 93 9.88 13.80 -10.20
C LEU A 93 11.01 14.72 -9.73
N LEU A 94 12.27 14.35 -10.01
CA LEU A 94 13.45 15.19 -9.70
C LEU A 94 13.43 16.53 -10.45
N ALA A 95 12.92 16.55 -11.68
CA ALA A 95 12.86 17.77 -12.48
C ALA A 95 11.77 18.76 -12.03
N LEU A 96 10.73 18.29 -11.33
CA LEU A 96 9.55 19.10 -11.02
C LEU A 96 9.40 19.47 -9.53
N ILE A 97 9.86 18.62 -8.61
CA ILE A 97 9.71 18.87 -7.18
C ILE A 97 10.82 19.84 -6.72
N ALA A 98 10.41 20.94 -6.09
CA ALA A 98 11.31 21.98 -5.59
C ALA A 98 10.87 22.43 -4.17
N PRO A 99 11.77 22.40 -3.15
CA PRO A 99 13.15 21.90 -3.19
C PRO A 99 13.23 20.41 -3.55
N PRO A 100 14.38 19.93 -4.08
CA PRO A 100 14.51 18.55 -4.49
C PRO A 100 14.28 17.59 -3.31
N PRO A 101 13.61 16.45 -3.52
CA PRO A 101 13.39 15.48 -2.46
C PRO A 101 14.72 14.88 -2.00
N ARG A 102 14.78 14.47 -0.73
CA ARG A 102 15.96 13.82 -0.15
C ARG A 102 16.29 12.52 -0.84
N ARG A 103 15.26 11.74 -1.17
CA ARG A 103 15.40 10.45 -1.85
C ARG A 103 14.20 10.16 -2.74
N ILE A 104 14.46 9.37 -3.78
CA ILE A 104 13.42 8.71 -4.59
C ILE A 104 13.87 7.28 -4.83
N ASP A 105 13.09 6.33 -4.32
CA ASP A 105 13.39 4.90 -4.30
C ASP A 105 12.31 4.10 -5.05
N HIS A 106 12.73 3.05 -5.77
CA HIS A 106 11.82 2.08 -6.37
C HIS A 106 11.45 1.07 -5.30
N VAL A 107 10.18 1.05 -4.92
CA VAL A 107 9.66 0.19 -3.86
C VAL A 107 8.62 -0.80 -4.39
N GLY A 108 8.06 -1.61 -3.50
CA GLY A 108 7.04 -2.59 -3.85
C GLY A 108 7.57 -3.79 -4.65
N SER A 109 6.66 -4.63 -5.13
CA SER A 109 7.04 -5.91 -5.78
C SER A 109 7.76 -5.70 -7.11
N THR A 110 7.46 -4.63 -7.85
CA THR A 110 8.11 -4.36 -9.16
C THR A 110 9.58 -3.97 -9.04
N ALA A 111 10.03 -3.61 -7.82
CA ALA A 111 11.43 -3.38 -7.51
C ALA A 111 12.21 -4.68 -7.24
N VAL A 112 11.58 -5.87 -7.20
CA VAL A 112 12.26 -7.14 -6.92
C VAL A 112 12.34 -7.99 -8.19
N PRO A 113 13.54 -8.15 -8.81
CA PRO A 113 13.71 -9.01 -9.98
C PRO A 113 13.19 -10.43 -9.78
N GLY A 114 12.45 -10.93 -10.78
CA GLY A 114 11.84 -12.25 -10.78
C GLY A 114 10.56 -12.38 -9.95
N LEU A 115 10.10 -11.32 -9.27
CA LEU A 115 8.88 -11.38 -8.46
C LEU A 115 7.64 -11.01 -9.29
N THR A 116 6.69 -11.93 -9.40
CA THR A 116 5.38 -11.69 -10.01
C THR A 116 4.62 -10.60 -9.24
N ALA A 117 4.04 -9.63 -9.95
CA ALA A 117 3.47 -8.44 -9.33
C ALA A 117 2.27 -7.88 -10.11
N LYS A 118 1.52 -6.98 -9.48
CA LYS A 118 0.67 -6.05 -10.22
C LYS A 118 1.60 -5.18 -11.10
N PRO A 119 1.27 -4.90 -12.37
CA PRO A 119 2.11 -4.08 -13.25
C PRO A 119 2.02 -2.57 -12.90
N VAL A 120 2.32 -2.23 -11.64
CA VAL A 120 2.26 -0.89 -11.06
C VAL A 120 3.64 -0.58 -10.49
N ILE A 121 4.24 0.52 -10.92
CA ILE A 121 5.50 1.00 -10.33
C ILE A 121 5.16 1.72 -9.02
N ASP A 122 5.60 1.17 -7.88
CA ASP A 122 5.48 1.85 -6.59
C ASP A 122 6.76 2.67 -6.34
N ILE A 123 6.59 3.96 -6.06
CA ILE A 123 7.67 4.94 -5.90
C ILE A 123 7.55 5.53 -4.50
N GLN A 124 8.66 5.60 -3.78
CA GLN A 124 8.74 6.37 -2.54
C GLN A 124 9.53 7.65 -2.79
N VAL A 125 9.02 8.77 -2.30
CA VAL A 125 9.64 10.09 -2.35
C VAL A 125 9.79 10.60 -0.92
N SER A 126 11.02 10.82 -0.48
CA SER A 126 11.30 11.35 0.86
C SER A 126 11.49 12.86 0.79
N VAL A 127 10.69 13.61 1.56
CA VAL A 127 10.76 15.07 1.67
C VAL A 127 11.08 15.49 3.10
N ASP A 128 11.52 16.73 3.30
CA ASP A 128 11.85 17.24 4.63
C ASP A 128 10.63 17.37 5.54
N ASP A 129 9.50 17.80 4.99
CA ASP A 129 8.24 17.92 5.70
C ASP A 129 7.08 17.54 4.78
N ILE A 130 6.47 16.37 5.03
CA ILE A 130 5.29 15.91 4.31
C ILE A 130 4.10 16.84 4.48
N ARG A 131 4.01 17.62 5.57
CA ARG A 131 2.89 18.53 5.78
C ARG A 131 2.99 19.76 4.90
N ASN A 132 4.18 20.08 4.39
CA ASN A 132 4.39 21.14 3.43
C ASN A 132 4.06 20.69 1.99
N GLU A 133 2.80 20.30 1.77
CA GLU A 133 2.26 19.81 0.50
C GLU A 133 2.50 20.77 -0.69
N SER A 134 2.58 22.07 -0.42
CA SER A 134 2.83 23.09 -1.45
C SER A 134 4.13 22.87 -2.24
N THR A 135 5.10 22.17 -1.66
CA THR A 135 6.41 21.94 -2.28
C THR A 135 6.45 20.78 -3.27
N TYR A 136 5.49 19.85 -3.20
CA TYR A 136 5.54 18.63 -4.02
C TYR A 136 4.20 18.23 -4.63
N VAL A 137 3.05 18.53 -4.02
CA VAL A 137 1.74 18.10 -4.53
C VAL A 137 1.50 18.64 -5.95
N PRO A 138 1.62 19.96 -6.23
CA PRO A 138 1.35 20.47 -7.59
C PRO A 138 2.29 19.88 -8.64
N ALA A 139 3.57 19.71 -8.28
CA ALA A 139 4.57 19.09 -9.13
C ALA A 139 4.23 17.64 -9.47
N ILE A 140 3.88 16.83 -8.47
CA ILE A 140 3.49 15.43 -8.67
C ILE A 140 2.19 15.34 -9.48
N GLU A 141 1.18 16.16 -9.17
CA GLU A 141 -0.10 16.13 -9.87
C GLU A 141 0.00 16.55 -11.33
N SER A 142 0.94 17.44 -11.67
CA SER A 142 1.24 17.80 -13.07
C SER A 142 1.67 16.61 -13.94
N LEU A 143 2.08 15.49 -13.32
CA LEU A 143 2.41 14.23 -14.01
C LEU A 143 1.19 13.36 -14.32
N GLY A 144 -0.03 13.85 -14.07
CA GLY A 144 -1.28 13.15 -14.37
C GLY A 144 -1.68 12.11 -13.33
N VAL A 145 -1.15 12.25 -12.10
CA VAL A 145 -1.63 11.55 -10.91
C VAL A 145 -2.37 12.53 -10.00
N GLN A 146 -3.16 12.02 -9.06
CA GLN A 146 -3.87 12.83 -8.08
C GLN A 146 -3.42 12.42 -6.68
N LEU A 147 -3.37 13.37 -5.74
CA LEU A 147 -3.26 13.04 -4.33
C LEU A 147 -4.55 12.34 -3.88
N ARG A 148 -4.46 11.02 -3.69
CA ARG A 148 -5.60 10.15 -3.39
C ARG A 148 -5.91 10.12 -1.91
N SER A 149 -4.90 10.01 -1.06
CA SER A 149 -5.11 9.93 0.38
C SER A 149 -3.93 10.50 1.15
N ARG A 150 -4.24 10.90 2.38
CA ARG A 150 -3.30 11.44 3.37
C ARG A 150 -3.48 10.68 4.66
N ASP A 151 -2.41 10.52 5.43
CA ASP A 151 -2.43 10.22 6.86
C ASP A 151 -1.23 10.87 7.55
N ASP A 152 -1.02 10.63 8.84
CA ASP A 152 0.08 11.26 9.56
C ASP A 152 1.48 10.85 9.09
N ASP A 153 1.62 9.70 8.41
CA ASP A 153 2.90 9.12 8.03
C ASP A 153 3.21 9.29 6.53
N HIS A 154 2.19 9.36 5.67
CA HIS A 154 2.40 9.42 4.24
C HIS A 154 1.30 10.15 3.43
N ARG A 155 1.66 10.47 2.19
CA ARG A 155 0.72 10.84 1.12
C ARG A 155 0.76 9.80 0.04
N PHE A 156 -0.39 9.48 -0.53
CA PHE A 156 -0.51 8.50 -1.59
C PHE A 156 -1.10 9.11 -2.84
N PHE A 157 -0.38 8.99 -3.95
CA PHE A 157 -0.81 9.43 -5.27
C PHE A 157 -0.98 8.24 -6.20
N ARG A 158 -1.98 8.36 -7.08
CA ARG A 158 -2.21 7.42 -8.17
C ARG A 158 -2.86 8.12 -9.36
N PRO A 159 -2.85 7.54 -10.57
CA PRO A 159 -3.60 8.08 -11.69
C PRO A 159 -5.09 8.25 -11.38
N PHE A 160 -5.70 9.30 -11.93
CA PHE A 160 -7.14 9.59 -11.84
C PHE A 160 -8.02 8.38 -12.18
N ALA A 161 -9.22 8.33 -11.60
CA ALA A 161 -10.21 7.30 -11.94
C ALA A 161 -10.44 7.22 -13.47
N GLY A 162 -10.67 6.01 -13.98
CA GLY A 162 -10.78 5.77 -15.42
C GLY A 162 -9.45 5.72 -16.21
N ARG A 163 -8.31 6.14 -15.64
CA ARG A 163 -6.99 5.99 -16.28
C ARG A 163 -6.29 4.68 -15.86
N PRO A 164 -5.39 4.09 -16.68
CA PRO A 164 -4.64 2.91 -16.28
C PRO A 164 -3.82 3.12 -14.99
N ARG A 165 -3.93 2.19 -14.02
CA ARG A 165 -3.11 2.20 -12.80
C ARG A 165 -1.73 1.63 -13.11
N HIS A 166 -0.79 2.48 -13.49
CA HIS A 166 0.56 2.05 -13.87
C HIS A 166 1.66 2.58 -12.92
N VAL A 167 1.30 3.49 -12.01
CA VAL A 167 2.20 4.06 -11.01
C VAL A 167 1.44 4.32 -9.71
N HIS A 168 2.15 4.21 -8.60
CA HIS A 168 1.80 4.69 -7.28
C HIS A 168 2.97 5.50 -6.74
N ILE A 169 2.69 6.64 -6.12
CA ILE A 169 3.72 7.47 -5.52
C ILE A 169 3.35 7.68 -4.06
N HIS A 170 4.27 7.34 -3.18
CA HIS A 170 4.16 7.51 -1.74
C HIS A 170 5.14 8.60 -1.33
N VAL A 171 4.67 9.64 -0.67
CA VAL A 171 5.53 10.70 -0.13
C VAL A 171 5.58 10.55 1.38
N CYS A 172 6.78 10.57 1.97
CA CYS A 172 7.00 10.39 3.40
C CYS A 172 8.08 11.34 3.94
N ASN A 173 8.16 11.49 5.27
CA ASN A 173 9.19 12.32 5.89
C ASN A 173 10.55 11.62 5.79
N ALA A 174 11.60 12.36 5.45
CA ALA A 174 12.97 11.89 5.59
C ALA A 174 13.28 11.56 7.06
N GLY A 175 13.99 10.46 7.30
CA GLY A 175 14.31 9.92 8.63
C GLY A 175 13.18 9.11 9.30
N SER A 176 12.00 9.00 8.69
CA SER A 176 10.87 8.25 9.26
C SER A 176 11.02 6.73 9.13
N GLU A 177 10.26 5.97 9.94
CA GLU A 177 10.11 4.52 9.77
C GLU A 177 9.56 4.17 8.37
N TRP A 178 8.62 4.99 7.88
CA TRP A 178 8.06 4.85 6.54
C TRP A 178 9.12 4.94 5.44
N GLU A 179 10.07 5.86 5.57
CA GLU A 179 11.17 6.01 4.63
C GLU A 179 12.02 4.72 4.57
N ARG A 180 12.28 4.09 5.73
CA ARG A 180 13.20 2.95 5.82
C ARG A 180 12.58 1.61 5.46
N ARG A 181 11.34 1.37 5.87
CA ARG A 181 10.69 0.04 5.82
C ARG A 181 10.60 -0.53 4.39
N HIS A 182 10.23 0.29 3.41
CA HIS A 182 9.99 -0.20 2.05
C HIS A 182 11.29 -0.51 1.28
N PRO A 183 12.32 0.36 1.30
CA PRO A 183 13.63 0.00 0.74
C PRO A 183 14.25 -1.22 1.44
N LEU A 184 14.13 -1.33 2.77
CA LEU A 184 14.59 -2.52 3.50
C LEU A 184 13.89 -3.78 3.00
N PHE A 185 12.56 -3.76 2.89
CA PHE A 185 11.80 -4.91 2.42
C PHE A 185 12.24 -5.35 1.03
N VAL A 186 12.42 -4.40 0.10
CA VAL A 186 12.94 -4.69 -1.25
C VAL A 186 14.34 -5.29 -1.20
N ALA A 187 15.25 -4.70 -0.42
CA ALA A 187 16.61 -5.20 -0.28
C ALA A 187 16.63 -6.64 0.27
N TYR A 188 15.82 -6.92 1.27
CA TYR A 188 15.71 -8.24 1.87
C TYR A 188 15.14 -9.28 0.89
N LEU A 189 14.05 -8.96 0.20
CA LEU A 189 13.44 -9.86 -0.80
C LEU A 189 14.38 -10.12 -2.01
N ARG A 190 15.28 -9.18 -2.34
CA ARG A 190 16.32 -9.41 -3.35
C ARG A 190 17.42 -10.35 -2.86
N ALA A 191 17.70 -10.35 -1.56
CA ALA A 191 18.78 -11.12 -0.95
C ALA A 191 18.37 -12.53 -0.50
N ASP A 192 17.08 -12.79 -0.30
CA ASP A 192 16.55 -14.04 0.25
C ASP A 192 15.45 -14.62 -0.66
N ALA A 193 15.79 -15.70 -1.38
CA ALA A 193 14.87 -16.37 -2.29
C ALA A 193 13.66 -17.00 -1.58
N VAL A 194 13.86 -17.55 -0.37
CA VAL A 194 12.80 -18.17 0.44
C VAL A 194 11.82 -17.09 0.92
N ALA A 195 12.33 -15.93 1.35
CA ALA A 195 11.49 -14.79 1.70
C ALA A 195 10.64 -14.31 0.50
N ARG A 196 11.26 -14.25 -0.69
CA ARG A 196 10.57 -13.88 -1.93
C ARG A 196 9.50 -14.88 -2.33
N GLU A 197 9.75 -16.18 -2.17
CA GLU A 197 8.79 -17.26 -2.43
C GLU A 197 7.61 -17.19 -1.45
N GLY A 198 7.86 -17.10 -0.15
CA GLY A 198 6.79 -16.96 0.85
C GLY A 198 5.93 -15.72 0.64
N TYR A 199 6.54 -14.60 0.20
CA TYR A 199 5.77 -13.41 -0.18
C TYR A 199 4.95 -13.63 -1.47
N MET A 200 5.42 -14.47 -2.40
CA MET A 200 4.70 -14.82 -3.60
C MET A 200 3.47 -15.68 -3.29
N GLU A 201 3.63 -16.71 -2.46
CA GLU A 201 2.53 -17.57 -2.00
C GLU A 201 1.44 -16.73 -1.31
N ALA A 202 1.83 -15.81 -0.43
CA ALA A 202 0.88 -14.91 0.23
C ALA A 202 0.06 -14.07 -0.77
N LYS A 203 0.69 -13.60 -1.86
CA LYS A 203 -0.02 -12.88 -2.93
C LYS A 203 -0.97 -13.78 -3.71
N GLN A 204 -0.61 -15.03 -3.97
CA GLN A 204 -1.47 -15.98 -4.66
C GLN A 204 -2.68 -16.35 -3.81
N SER A 205 -2.48 -16.64 -2.53
CA SER A 205 -3.57 -16.91 -1.57
C SER A 205 -4.50 -15.70 -1.42
N ALA A 206 -3.95 -14.49 -1.30
CA ALA A 206 -4.73 -13.27 -1.27
C ALA A 206 -5.53 -13.06 -2.56
N LEU A 207 -4.93 -13.34 -3.73
CA LEU A 207 -5.60 -13.21 -5.02
C LEU A 207 -6.76 -14.22 -5.15
N ALA A 208 -6.56 -15.46 -4.73
CA ALA A 208 -7.58 -16.52 -4.80
C ALA A 208 -8.84 -16.15 -4.01
N ARG A 209 -8.68 -15.44 -2.88
CA ARG A 209 -9.79 -15.04 -2.00
C ARG A 209 -10.37 -13.66 -2.35
N TRP A 210 -9.53 -12.70 -2.74
CA TRP A 210 -9.86 -11.28 -2.82
C TRP A 210 -9.56 -10.66 -4.19
N ALA A 211 -9.70 -11.40 -5.29
CA ALA A 211 -9.38 -10.94 -6.65
C ALA A 211 -10.04 -9.61 -7.07
N TYR A 212 -11.20 -9.29 -6.49
CA TYR A 212 -11.98 -8.08 -6.77
C TYR A 212 -11.97 -7.07 -5.63
N ASP A 213 -11.26 -7.34 -4.54
CA ASP A 213 -11.20 -6.50 -3.34
C ASP A 213 -9.75 -6.13 -3.03
N ARG A 214 -9.34 -4.92 -3.44
CA ARG A 214 -7.95 -4.48 -3.31
C ARG A 214 -7.54 -4.22 -1.87
N ILE A 215 -8.49 -3.87 -1.01
CA ILE A 215 -8.19 -3.55 0.39
C ILE A 215 -7.98 -4.86 1.15
N ALA A 216 -8.92 -5.81 1.04
CA ALA A 216 -8.74 -7.14 1.62
C ALA A 216 -7.57 -7.90 1.00
N TYR A 217 -7.33 -7.78 -0.32
CA TYR A 217 -6.13 -8.33 -0.94
C TYR A 217 -4.85 -7.76 -0.31
N THR A 218 -4.83 -6.46 0.01
CA THR A 218 -3.65 -5.84 0.61
C THR A 218 -3.45 -6.35 2.03
N GLU A 219 -4.50 -6.28 2.86
CA GLU A 219 -4.47 -6.63 4.27
C GLU A 219 -4.27 -8.13 4.53
N SER A 220 -4.81 -9.01 3.69
CA SER A 220 -4.64 -10.48 3.85
C SER A 220 -3.19 -10.95 3.80
N LYS A 221 -2.25 -10.09 3.39
CA LYS A 221 -0.82 -10.37 3.38
C LYS A 221 -0.08 -9.79 4.58
N ASP A 222 -0.74 -8.99 5.42
CA ASP A 222 -0.08 -8.18 6.45
C ASP A 222 0.68 -9.04 7.45
N GLU A 223 0.13 -10.19 7.86
CA GLU A 223 0.81 -11.10 8.77
C GLU A 223 2.12 -11.63 8.18
N VAL A 224 2.09 -12.08 6.93
CA VAL A 224 3.29 -12.55 6.22
C VAL A 224 4.29 -11.41 6.04
N ILE A 225 3.82 -10.22 5.65
CA ILE A 225 4.67 -9.04 5.50
C ILE A 225 5.34 -8.67 6.83
N ARG A 226 4.60 -8.69 7.94
CA ARG A 226 5.13 -8.39 9.29
C ARG A 226 6.23 -9.38 9.69
N ASN A 227 6.00 -10.67 9.48
CA ASN A 227 6.97 -11.72 9.78
C ASN A 227 8.23 -11.60 8.90
N LEU A 228 8.06 -11.30 7.61
CA LEU A 228 9.17 -11.05 6.69
C LEU A 228 9.92 -9.76 7.04
N MET A 229 9.23 -8.71 7.50
CA MET A 229 9.86 -7.48 7.97
C MET A 229 10.69 -7.72 9.23
N ALA A 230 10.21 -8.50 10.20
CA ALA A 230 11.02 -8.87 11.37
C ALA A 230 12.30 -9.65 11.00
N ARG A 231 12.23 -10.49 9.96
CA ARG A 231 13.41 -11.15 9.38
C ARG A 231 14.31 -10.16 8.64
N ALA A 232 13.74 -9.23 7.87
CA ALA A 232 14.47 -8.18 7.18
C ALA A 232 15.26 -7.29 8.15
N GLU A 233 14.66 -6.95 9.30
CA GLU A 233 15.32 -6.22 10.40
C GLU A 233 16.54 -6.97 10.93
N SER A 234 16.37 -8.26 11.19
CA SER A 234 17.46 -9.11 11.67
C SER A 234 18.57 -9.25 10.61
N TRP A 235 18.18 -9.42 9.34
CA TRP A 235 19.10 -9.45 8.22
C TRP A 235 19.87 -8.13 8.07
N ALA A 236 19.22 -6.98 8.21
CA ALA A 236 19.85 -5.67 8.11
C ALA A 236 20.93 -5.48 9.17
N ARG A 237 20.64 -5.85 10.43
CA ARG A 237 21.64 -5.83 11.51
C ARG A 237 22.83 -6.73 11.21
N LEU A 238 22.59 -7.95 10.74
CA LEU A 238 23.65 -8.92 10.45
C LEU A 238 24.51 -8.54 9.24
N LYS A 239 23.94 -7.86 8.25
CA LYS A 239 24.62 -7.45 7.02
C LYS A 239 25.12 -6.01 7.04
N GLY A 240 24.88 -5.26 8.13
CA GLY A 240 25.19 -3.84 8.20
C GLY A 240 24.45 -3.02 7.14
N TRP A 241 23.24 -3.45 6.76
CA TRP A 241 22.41 -2.68 5.82
C TRP A 241 21.96 -1.40 6.50
N SER A 242 22.15 -0.28 5.81
CA SER A 242 21.55 1.02 6.12
C SER A 242 20.87 1.58 4.88
N LEU A 243 19.92 2.49 5.09
CA LEU A 243 19.27 3.22 4.01
C LEU A 243 20.25 4.21 3.34
#